data_AF-A0AAN6LL41-F1
#
_entry.id   AF-A0AAN6LL41-F1
#
_cell.length_a   1.000
_cell.length_b   1.000
_cell.length_c   1.000
_cell.angle_alpha   90.00
_cell.angle_beta   90.00
_cell.angle_gamma   90.00
#
_symmetry.space_group_name_H-M   'P 1'
#
loop_
_entity.id
_entity.type
_entity.pdbx_description
1 polymer ?
#
loop_
_entity_poly.entity_id
_entity_poly.type
_entity_poly.pdbx_seq_one_letter_code
_entity_poly.pdbx_strand_id
1 'polypeptide(L)'
;MPNTKSTPDDFPRIYLFGDSLTDRAFYERDCGFGWKLGQYYDGRVEVVNQGHSGETSRSLRREFERGIIKKVETRGSPPAPLFITIFLGANDACLLADSTYVPLPEYEEHIRHYITTILEHPLMQETKIILIAPPPVDVPSSSDAVDDLPEVAEVLRAIERVGRGHRTWQSKRLFAKKIIEIGRDFEGKTGRVAVMDFWTMVTKAKCEELAISEEAYQRLDERDMLPGSGMPGAKEFGKEWFVDGLHFGKKAYEVLGRELLELLLAKWPALEKQNFPLRVGFAPYIKGVINTILSKRKKQT
;
A
#
# COMPACT_ATOMS: atom_id res chain seq x y z
N MET A 1 -11.59 1.08 -36.04
CA MET A 1 -11.96 0.60 -34.68
C MET A 1 -10.67 0.38 -33.91
N PRO A 2 -10.47 0.96 -32.71
CA PRO A 2 -9.29 0.63 -31.94
C PRO A 2 -9.49 -0.79 -31.39
N ASN A 3 -8.73 -1.72 -31.96
CA ASN A 3 -8.70 -3.13 -31.59
C ASN A 3 -8.14 -3.24 -30.17
N THR A 4 -9.00 -3.21 -29.15
CA THR A 4 -8.64 -3.50 -27.76
C THR A 4 -8.40 -5.01 -27.67
N LYS A 5 -7.21 -5.46 -28.08
CA LYS A 5 -6.81 -6.84 -27.86
C LYS A 5 -6.76 -7.06 -26.36
N SER A 6 -7.74 -7.77 -25.81
CA SER A 6 -7.69 -8.29 -24.45
C SER A 6 -6.45 -9.17 -24.32
N THR A 7 -5.74 -9.08 -23.20
CA THR A 7 -4.68 -10.02 -22.87
C THR A 7 -5.24 -11.45 -22.91
N PRO A 8 -4.55 -12.41 -23.54
CA PRO A 8 -5.02 -13.79 -23.63
C PRO A 8 -5.22 -14.39 -22.24
N ASP A 9 -6.09 -15.39 -22.11
CA ASP A 9 -6.36 -16.01 -20.81
C ASP A 9 -5.18 -16.80 -20.23
N ASP A 10 -4.21 -17.18 -21.06
CA ASP A 10 -2.99 -17.84 -20.63
C ASP A 10 -1.86 -16.85 -20.26
N PHE A 11 -2.10 -15.53 -20.33
CA PHE A 11 -1.10 -14.52 -19.99
C PHE A 11 -0.89 -14.46 -18.46
N PRO A 12 0.37 -14.52 -17.95
CA PRO A 12 0.64 -14.41 -16.52
C PRO A 12 0.16 -13.07 -15.95
N ARG A 13 -0.35 -13.09 -14.72
CA ARG A 13 -0.93 -11.91 -14.07
C ARG A 13 -0.42 -11.70 -12.65
N ILE A 14 -0.37 -10.43 -12.27
CA ILE A 14 -0.19 -9.95 -10.91
C ILE A 14 -1.42 -9.11 -10.56
N TYR A 15 -1.96 -9.26 -9.36
CA TYR A 15 -3.06 -8.41 -8.88
C TYR A 15 -2.57 -7.52 -7.75
N LEU A 16 -2.82 -6.22 -7.86
CA LEU A 16 -2.56 -5.27 -6.78
C LEU A 16 -3.89 -4.97 -6.10
N PHE A 17 -4.11 -5.53 -4.90
CA PHE A 17 -5.36 -5.39 -4.17
C PHE A 17 -5.21 -4.44 -2.98
N GLY A 18 -6.09 -3.46 -2.88
CA GLY A 18 -6.03 -2.48 -1.81
C GLY A 18 -7.03 -1.34 -1.93
N ASP A 19 -6.75 -0.26 -1.21
CA ASP A 19 -7.56 0.96 -1.17
C ASP A 19 -7.11 2.00 -2.21
N SER A 20 -7.33 3.29 -1.93
CA SER A 20 -6.91 4.41 -2.82
C SER A 20 -5.41 4.47 -3.06
N LEU A 21 -4.57 4.00 -2.13
CA LEU A 21 -3.12 3.95 -2.34
C LEU A 21 -2.75 2.95 -3.44
N THR A 22 -3.55 1.88 -3.59
CA THR A 22 -3.40 0.91 -4.67
C THR A 22 -4.07 1.39 -5.96
N ASP A 23 -5.24 2.03 -5.87
CA ASP A 23 -5.94 2.58 -7.05
C ASP A 23 -5.05 3.60 -7.79
N ARG A 24 -4.41 4.50 -7.03
CA ARG A 24 -3.52 5.54 -7.55
C ARG A 24 -2.12 5.03 -7.90
N ALA A 25 -1.80 3.77 -7.63
CA ALA A 25 -0.51 3.16 -7.97
C ALA A 25 -0.23 3.10 -9.47
N PHE A 26 -1.24 3.32 -10.31
CA PHE A 26 -1.15 3.29 -11.76
C PHE A 26 -0.91 4.70 -12.35
N TYR A 27 -0.81 5.73 -11.50
CA TYR A 27 -0.59 7.11 -11.95
C TYR A 27 0.90 7.34 -12.26
N GLU A 28 1.20 7.50 -13.54
CA GLU A 28 2.55 7.80 -14.05
C GLU A 28 3.15 9.06 -13.41
N ARG A 29 2.36 10.14 -13.30
CA ARG A 29 2.79 11.42 -12.72
C ARG A 29 3.36 11.24 -11.31
N ASP A 30 2.78 10.32 -10.54
CA ASP A 30 3.13 10.10 -9.15
C ASP A 30 4.14 8.93 -9.03
N CYS A 31 4.69 8.44 -10.16
CA CYS A 31 5.58 7.27 -10.24
C CYS A 31 5.05 6.05 -9.50
N GLY A 32 3.72 5.83 -9.56
CA GLY A 32 3.05 4.79 -8.79
C GLY A 32 3.64 3.39 -9.00
N PHE A 33 3.66 2.59 -7.93
CA PHE A 33 4.34 1.29 -7.96
C PHE A 33 3.72 0.30 -8.95
N GLY A 34 2.40 0.36 -9.17
CA GLY A 34 1.72 -0.44 -10.18
C GLY A 34 2.18 -0.08 -11.59
N TRP A 35 2.35 1.22 -11.86
CA TRP A 35 2.89 1.71 -13.14
C TRP A 35 4.33 1.26 -13.34
N LYS A 36 5.17 1.36 -12.31
CA LYS A 36 6.55 0.85 -12.34
C LYS A 36 6.62 -0.66 -12.57
N LEU A 37 5.77 -1.45 -11.91
CA LEU A 37 5.68 -2.89 -12.16
C LEU A 37 5.23 -3.18 -13.60
N GLY A 38 4.27 -2.42 -14.13
CA GLY A 38 3.83 -2.52 -15.52
C GLY A 38 4.96 -2.25 -16.50
N GLN A 39 5.83 -1.26 -16.23
CA GLN A 39 7.03 -1.01 -17.02
C GLN A 39 8.07 -2.14 -16.87
N TYR A 40 8.27 -2.65 -15.66
CA TYR A 40 9.25 -3.71 -15.40
C TYR A 40 8.88 -5.00 -16.15
N TYR A 41 7.61 -5.39 -16.12
CA TYR A 41 7.09 -6.59 -16.77
C TYR A 41 6.56 -6.38 -18.20
N ASP A 42 6.87 -5.25 -18.83
CA ASP A 42 6.27 -4.87 -20.12
C ASP A 42 6.35 -5.99 -21.17
N GLY A 43 5.20 -6.29 -21.78
CA GLY A 43 5.02 -7.36 -22.75
C GLY A 43 5.19 -8.79 -22.22
N ARG A 44 5.33 -9.00 -20.90
CA ARG A 44 5.62 -10.32 -20.29
C ARG A 44 4.61 -10.76 -19.24
N VAL A 45 4.19 -9.85 -18.36
CA VAL A 45 3.21 -10.10 -17.30
C VAL A 45 2.25 -8.93 -17.23
N GLU A 46 0.96 -9.24 -17.08
CA GLU A 46 -0.06 -8.21 -16.91
C GLU A 46 -0.19 -7.84 -15.43
N VAL A 47 -0.08 -6.55 -15.12
CA VAL A 47 -0.27 -6.00 -13.78
C VAL A 47 -1.66 -5.39 -13.68
N VAL A 48 -2.52 -6.02 -12.88
CA VAL A 48 -3.95 -5.69 -12.77
C VAL A 48 -4.19 -4.84 -11.53
N ASN A 49 -4.83 -3.67 -11.72
CA ASN A 49 -5.28 -2.82 -10.62
C ASN A 49 -6.58 -3.37 -10.03
N GLN A 50 -6.56 -3.73 -8.74
CA GLN A 50 -7.74 -4.00 -7.91
C GLN A 50 -7.71 -3.10 -6.68
N GLY A 51 -7.33 -1.83 -6.88
CA GLY A 51 -7.41 -0.77 -5.89
C GLY A 51 -8.79 -0.09 -5.91
N HIS A 52 -9.34 0.15 -4.74
CA HIS A 52 -10.67 0.76 -4.60
C HIS A 52 -10.63 1.95 -3.64
N SER A 53 -10.72 3.15 -4.21
CA SER A 53 -10.63 4.38 -3.44
C SER A 53 -11.74 4.53 -2.38
N GLY A 54 -11.35 4.88 -1.15
CA GLY A 54 -12.27 5.12 -0.03
C GLY A 54 -12.74 3.85 0.70
N GLU A 55 -12.29 2.67 0.28
CA GLU A 55 -12.72 1.41 0.87
C GLU A 55 -11.86 0.99 2.08
N THR A 56 -12.43 0.11 2.91
CA THR A 56 -11.79 -0.50 4.10
C THR A 56 -11.64 -1.99 3.89
N SER A 57 -10.92 -2.68 4.78
CA SER A 57 -10.91 -4.14 4.82
C SER A 57 -12.31 -4.76 4.89
N ARG A 58 -13.28 -4.09 5.54
CA ARG A 58 -14.67 -4.55 5.66
C ARG A 58 -15.41 -4.48 4.33
N SER A 59 -15.40 -3.31 3.70
CA SER A 59 -16.22 -3.04 2.51
C SER A 59 -15.68 -3.73 1.25
N LEU A 60 -14.38 -4.05 1.24
CA LEU A 60 -13.72 -4.71 0.11
C LEU A 60 -14.04 -6.20 -0.08
N ARG A 61 -14.70 -6.88 0.87
CA ARG A 61 -14.96 -8.33 0.75
C ARG A 61 -15.63 -8.71 -0.56
N ARG A 62 -16.60 -7.91 -1.00
CA ARG A 62 -17.32 -8.15 -2.27
C ARG A 62 -16.44 -7.90 -3.50
N GLU A 63 -15.56 -6.90 -3.41
CA GLU A 63 -14.64 -6.55 -4.49
C GLU A 63 -13.49 -7.54 -4.61
N PHE A 64 -13.00 -8.08 -3.50
CA PHE A 64 -12.07 -9.20 -3.47
C PHE A 64 -12.66 -10.43 -4.20
N GLU A 65 -13.88 -10.82 -3.82
CA GLU A 65 -14.58 -11.95 -4.43
C GLU A 65 -14.79 -11.75 -5.94
N ARG A 66 -15.27 -10.57 -6.35
CA ARG A 66 -15.56 -10.28 -7.76
C ARG A 66 -14.31 -10.03 -8.61
N GLY A 67 -13.37 -9.28 -8.07
CA GLY A 67 -12.21 -8.74 -8.77
C GLY A 67 -11.02 -9.69 -8.82
N ILE A 68 -10.95 -10.65 -7.89
CA ILE A 68 -9.86 -11.62 -7.79
C ILE A 68 -10.40 -13.04 -7.94
N ILE A 69 -11.20 -13.52 -6.99
CA ILE A 69 -11.62 -14.94 -6.94
C ILE A 69 -12.33 -15.34 -8.23
N LYS A 70 -13.44 -14.67 -8.56
CA LYS A 70 -14.21 -14.96 -9.77
C LYS A 70 -13.43 -14.75 -11.06
N LYS A 71 -12.46 -13.82 -11.07
CA LYS A 71 -11.60 -13.59 -12.24
C LYS A 71 -10.62 -14.74 -12.45
N VAL A 72 -10.08 -15.31 -11.38
CA VAL A 72 -9.25 -16.52 -11.43
C VAL A 72 -10.09 -17.72 -11.87
N GLU A 73 -11.26 -17.93 -11.27
CA GLU A 73 -12.18 -19.02 -11.65
C GLU A 73 -12.60 -18.95 -13.12
N THR A 74 -12.98 -17.76 -13.61
CA THR A 74 -13.43 -17.57 -14.99
C THR A 74 -12.34 -17.91 -16.01
N ARG A 75 -11.07 -17.62 -15.70
CA ARG A 75 -9.95 -17.96 -16.59
C ARG A 75 -9.60 -19.45 -16.55
N GLY A 76 -9.87 -20.13 -15.44
CA GLY A 76 -9.38 -21.48 -15.21
C GLY A 76 -7.86 -21.53 -14.94
N SER A 77 -7.31 -22.74 -14.87
CA SER A 77 -5.87 -22.99 -14.68
C SER A 77 -5.32 -23.79 -15.85
N PRO A 78 -4.05 -23.57 -16.29
CA PRO A 78 -3.09 -22.52 -15.92
C PRO A 78 -3.05 -21.30 -16.89
N PRO A 79 -2.49 -20.14 -16.49
CA PRO A 79 -1.71 -19.91 -15.26
C PRO A 79 -2.47 -19.25 -14.11
N ALA A 80 -2.15 -19.67 -12.88
CA ALA A 80 -2.51 -18.97 -11.65
C ALA A 80 -1.87 -17.56 -11.59
N PRO A 81 -2.42 -16.61 -10.81
CA PRO A 81 -1.73 -15.36 -10.51
C PRO A 81 -0.32 -15.61 -9.95
N LEU A 82 0.67 -14.85 -10.41
CA LEU A 82 2.05 -14.96 -9.94
C LEU A 82 2.16 -14.51 -8.49
N PHE A 83 1.62 -13.33 -8.20
CA PHE A 83 1.43 -12.86 -6.84
C PHE A 83 0.27 -11.87 -6.72
N ILE A 84 -0.19 -11.69 -5.49
CA ILE A 84 -1.21 -10.72 -5.11
C ILE A 84 -0.66 -9.87 -3.97
N THR A 85 -0.68 -8.54 -4.11
CA THR A 85 -0.41 -7.65 -2.96
C THR A 85 -1.70 -7.39 -2.20
N ILE A 86 -1.65 -7.36 -0.87
CA ILE A 86 -2.74 -6.85 -0.03
C ILE A 86 -2.22 -5.61 0.69
N PHE A 87 -2.74 -4.44 0.32
CA PHE A 87 -2.33 -3.15 0.86
C PHE A 87 -3.53 -2.37 1.37
N LEU A 88 -3.83 -2.55 2.66
CA LEU A 88 -5.01 -2.04 3.34
C LEU A 88 -4.65 -1.53 4.73
N GLY A 89 -5.56 -0.78 5.35
CA GLY A 89 -5.35 -0.19 6.66
C GLY A 89 -5.23 1.34 6.63
N ALA A 90 -5.11 1.97 5.45
CA ALA A 90 -5.02 3.41 5.38
C ALA A 90 -6.32 4.08 5.82
N ASN A 91 -7.47 3.50 5.44
CA ASN A 91 -8.79 3.97 5.84
C ASN A 91 -9.25 3.32 7.16
N ASP A 92 -8.98 2.02 7.36
CA ASP A 92 -9.40 1.27 8.55
C ASP A 92 -8.89 1.88 9.85
N ALA A 93 -7.65 2.40 9.84
CA ALA A 93 -7.01 3.03 10.99
C ALA A 93 -7.42 4.50 11.19
N CYS A 94 -8.24 5.07 10.30
CA CYS A 94 -8.52 6.50 10.28
C CYS A 94 -9.63 6.87 11.28
N LEU A 95 -9.34 7.81 12.18
CA LEU A 95 -10.28 8.26 13.22
C LEU A 95 -11.09 9.51 12.77
N LEU A 96 -11.70 9.44 11.59
CA LEU A 96 -12.59 10.49 11.07
C LEU A 96 -14.02 10.34 11.61
N ALA A 97 -14.76 11.46 11.64
CA ALA A 97 -16.14 11.50 12.13
C ALA A 97 -17.10 10.67 11.25
N ASP A 98 -16.81 10.52 9.96
CA ASP A 98 -17.62 9.78 8.98
C ASP A 98 -17.07 8.35 8.78
N SER A 99 -17.09 7.60 9.87
CA SER A 99 -16.92 6.14 10.08
C SER A 99 -16.25 5.25 9.00
N THR A 100 -14.99 5.53 8.62
CA THR A 100 -14.13 4.54 7.92
C THR A 100 -13.33 3.64 8.87
N TYR A 101 -13.42 3.88 10.18
CA TYR A 101 -12.71 3.08 11.17
C TYR A 101 -13.22 1.63 11.25
N VAL A 102 -12.29 0.69 11.23
CA VAL A 102 -12.55 -0.74 11.47
C VAL A 102 -11.78 -1.15 12.72
N PRO A 103 -12.42 -1.65 13.79
CA PRO A 103 -11.71 -2.10 14.99
C PRO A 103 -10.59 -3.11 14.68
N LEU A 104 -9.45 -2.99 15.35
CA LEU A 104 -8.26 -3.81 15.06
C LEU A 104 -8.52 -5.33 15.05
N PRO A 105 -9.32 -5.92 15.97
CA PRO A 105 -9.63 -7.35 15.90
C PRO A 105 -10.38 -7.74 14.62
N GLU A 106 -11.35 -6.93 14.21
CA GLU A 106 -12.11 -7.15 12.97
C GLU A 106 -11.22 -6.99 11.72
N TYR A 107 -10.35 -5.98 11.72
CA TYR A 107 -9.34 -5.80 10.67
C TYR A 107 -8.41 -7.02 10.56
N GLU A 108 -7.92 -7.55 11.68
CA GLU A 108 -7.10 -8.76 11.69
C GLU A 108 -7.85 -9.95 11.08
N GLU A 109 -9.11 -10.18 11.47
CA GLU A 109 -9.94 -11.24 10.88
C GLU A 109 -10.08 -11.09 9.36
N HIS A 110 -10.25 -9.87 8.87
CA HIS A 110 -10.37 -9.58 7.43
C HIS A 110 -9.10 -9.88 6.66
N ILE A 111 -7.95 -9.41 7.15
CA ILE A 111 -6.66 -9.65 6.52
C ILE A 111 -6.35 -11.15 6.49
N ARG A 112 -6.55 -11.85 7.62
CA ARG A 112 -6.38 -13.31 7.69
C ARG A 112 -7.28 -14.03 6.70
N HIS A 113 -8.55 -13.64 6.61
CA HIS A 113 -9.49 -14.20 5.64
C HIS A 113 -9.00 -14.05 4.20
N TYR A 114 -8.55 -12.86 3.78
CA TYR A 114 -8.03 -12.67 2.41
C TYR A 114 -6.82 -13.57 2.12
N ILE A 115 -5.91 -13.70 3.08
CA ILE A 115 -4.72 -14.56 2.94
C ILE A 115 -5.13 -16.03 2.84
N THR A 116 -5.93 -16.54 3.78
CA THR A 116 -6.33 -17.95 3.81
C THR A 116 -7.14 -18.32 2.57
N THR A 117 -8.06 -17.45 2.13
CA THR A 117 -8.82 -17.68 0.89
C THR A 117 -7.89 -17.82 -0.31
N ILE A 118 -6.84 -17.00 -0.45
CA ILE A 118 -5.87 -17.17 -1.55
C ILE A 118 -5.09 -18.48 -1.40
N LEU A 119 -4.57 -18.77 -0.20
CA LEU A 119 -3.71 -19.92 0.04
C LEU A 119 -4.43 -21.26 -0.16
N GLU A 120 -5.71 -21.33 0.20
CA GLU A 120 -6.53 -22.55 0.16
C GLU A 120 -7.23 -22.75 -1.19
N HIS A 121 -7.30 -21.73 -2.04
CA HIS A 121 -8.03 -21.80 -3.30
C HIS A 121 -7.34 -22.76 -4.30
N PRO A 122 -8.07 -23.70 -4.93
CA PRO A 122 -7.49 -24.77 -5.75
C PRO A 122 -6.76 -24.26 -7.01
N LEU A 123 -7.18 -23.10 -7.55
CA LEU A 123 -6.54 -22.48 -8.73
C LEU A 123 -5.40 -21.50 -8.37
N MET A 124 -5.06 -21.36 -7.09
CA MET A 124 -4.05 -20.41 -6.60
C MET A 124 -2.97 -21.07 -5.74
N GLN A 125 -2.75 -22.38 -5.92
CA GLN A 125 -1.76 -23.14 -5.17
C GLN A 125 -0.33 -22.59 -5.34
N GLU A 126 -0.01 -22.01 -6.51
CA GLU A 126 1.28 -21.37 -6.76
C GLU A 126 1.33 -19.87 -6.49
N THR A 127 0.19 -19.23 -6.24
CA THR A 127 0.10 -17.79 -6.04
C THR A 127 0.85 -17.36 -4.78
N LYS A 128 1.72 -16.35 -4.92
CA LYS A 128 2.40 -15.71 -3.80
C LYS A 128 1.60 -14.52 -3.27
N ILE A 129 1.80 -14.13 -2.01
CA ILE A 129 1.09 -13.03 -1.36
C ILE A 129 2.12 -12.10 -0.73
N ILE A 130 1.99 -10.80 -0.99
CA ILE A 130 2.78 -9.76 -0.32
C ILE A 130 1.83 -8.90 0.50
N LEU A 131 1.97 -8.94 1.81
CA LEU A 131 1.30 -8.00 2.70
C LEU A 131 2.12 -6.72 2.79
N ILE A 132 1.48 -5.57 2.63
CA ILE A 132 2.13 -4.27 2.74
C ILE A 132 1.54 -3.55 3.95
N ALA A 133 2.38 -3.23 4.93
CA ALA A 133 1.96 -2.47 6.10
C ALA A 133 1.48 -1.06 5.69
N PRO A 134 0.34 -0.55 6.21
CA PRO A 134 -0.13 0.80 5.91
C PRO A 134 0.92 1.86 6.30
N PRO A 135 1.02 2.97 5.54
CA PRO A 135 1.94 4.06 5.84
C PRO A 135 1.45 4.93 7.01
N PRO A 136 2.32 5.82 7.54
CA PRO A 136 1.89 6.96 8.35
C PRO A 136 1.00 7.93 7.56
N VAL A 137 0.37 8.84 8.29
CA VAL A 137 -0.18 10.09 7.74
C VAL A 137 0.81 11.21 7.98
N ASP A 138 0.77 12.24 7.13
CA ASP A 138 1.55 13.45 7.32
C ASP A 138 0.68 14.51 8.01
N VAL A 139 0.63 14.45 9.34
CA VAL A 139 -0.04 15.45 10.17
C VAL A 139 0.91 16.63 10.36
N PRO A 140 0.52 17.85 9.96
CA PRO A 140 1.34 19.04 10.19
C PRO A 140 1.61 19.26 11.67
N SER A 141 2.82 19.72 12.01
CA SER A 141 3.15 20.08 13.40
C SER A 141 2.61 21.48 13.71
N SER A 142 2.02 21.67 14.89
CA SER A 142 1.37 22.94 15.25
C SER A 142 2.34 24.07 15.64
N SER A 143 3.64 23.82 15.80
CA SER A 143 4.63 24.88 16.05
C SER A 143 6.09 24.45 15.90
N ASP A 144 6.91 25.26 15.23
CA ASP A 144 8.39 25.22 15.28
C ASP A 144 8.97 25.84 16.57
N ALA A 145 8.16 26.60 17.33
CA ALA A 145 8.61 27.49 18.40
C ALA A 145 8.20 26.96 19.79
N VAL A 146 8.91 25.94 20.29
CA VAL A 146 8.63 25.36 21.62
C VAL A 146 9.81 25.55 22.60
N ASP A 147 10.89 26.19 22.16
CA ASP A 147 12.16 26.15 22.90
C ASP A 147 12.31 27.18 24.01
N ASP A 148 11.45 28.20 24.12
CA ASP A 148 11.70 29.28 25.09
C ASP A 148 11.24 28.94 26.51
N LEU A 149 10.33 27.97 26.73
CA LEU A 149 9.81 27.60 28.06
C LEU A 149 9.44 26.09 28.17
N PRO A 150 10.20 25.27 28.94
CA PRO A 150 9.97 23.83 29.08
C PRO A 150 8.57 23.42 29.59
N GLU A 151 7.97 24.20 30.48
CA GLU A 151 6.63 23.92 31.04
C GLU A 151 5.54 24.05 29.96
N VAL A 152 5.64 25.08 29.10
CA VAL A 152 4.74 25.28 27.97
C VAL A 152 4.89 24.15 26.96
N ALA A 153 6.12 23.70 26.71
CA ALA A 153 6.42 22.59 25.84
C ALA A 153 5.73 21.28 26.26
N GLU A 154 5.68 21.01 27.58
CA GLU A 154 5.01 19.83 28.11
C GLU A 154 3.49 19.89 27.93
N VAL A 155 2.88 21.05 28.20
CA VAL A 155 1.44 21.26 28.00
C VAL A 155 1.06 21.10 26.54
N LEU A 156 1.82 21.71 25.61
CA LEU A 156 1.56 21.58 24.17
C LEU A 156 1.65 20.12 23.70
N ARG A 157 2.66 19.37 24.17
CA ARG A 157 2.76 17.93 23.88
C ARG A 157 1.58 17.15 24.43
N ALA A 158 1.08 17.48 25.62
CA ALA A 158 -0.08 16.81 26.21
C ALA A 158 -1.36 17.06 25.38
N ILE A 159 -1.54 18.29 24.88
CA ILE A 159 -2.67 18.65 24.00
C ILE A 159 -2.58 17.91 22.67
N GLU A 160 -1.41 17.89 22.01
CA GLU A 160 -1.27 17.22 20.71
C GLU A 160 -1.46 15.71 20.80
N ARG A 161 -1.02 15.07 21.90
CA ARG A 161 -1.23 13.62 22.13
C ARG A 161 -2.70 13.22 22.11
N VAL A 162 -3.60 14.08 22.59
CA VAL A 162 -5.06 13.84 22.53
C VAL A 162 -5.69 14.38 21.24
N GLY A 163 -4.94 15.15 20.46
CA GLY A 163 -5.29 15.68 19.16
C GLY A 163 -5.64 14.59 18.15
N ARG A 164 -6.59 14.88 17.27
CA ARG A 164 -7.09 13.90 16.27
C ARG A 164 -5.98 13.45 15.31
N GLY A 165 -5.10 14.35 14.91
CA GLY A 165 -4.00 14.07 13.99
C GLY A 165 -3.07 13.01 14.58
N HIS A 166 -2.48 13.30 15.73
CA HIS A 166 -1.58 12.36 16.41
C HIS A 166 -2.24 11.01 16.71
N ARG A 167 -3.49 11.00 17.21
CA ARG A 167 -4.21 9.74 17.45
C ARG A 167 -4.44 8.93 16.17
N THR A 168 -4.68 9.59 15.04
CA THR A 168 -4.79 8.90 13.74
C THR A 168 -3.44 8.34 13.30
N TRP A 169 -2.35 9.07 13.52
CA TRP A 169 -0.99 8.58 13.27
C TRP A 169 -0.66 7.35 14.14
N GLN A 170 -0.96 7.39 15.43
CA GLN A 170 -0.76 6.27 16.36
C GLN A 170 -1.63 5.06 15.98
N SER A 171 -2.88 5.29 15.60
CA SER A 171 -3.78 4.24 15.09
C SER A 171 -3.17 3.57 13.85
N LYS A 172 -2.67 4.33 12.87
CA LYS A 172 -2.00 3.77 11.69
C LYS A 172 -0.74 2.99 12.05
N ARG A 173 0.06 3.46 13.03
CA ARG A 173 1.23 2.71 13.55
C ARG A 173 0.82 1.37 14.12
N LEU A 174 -0.29 1.30 14.85
CA LEU A 174 -0.83 0.06 15.42
C LEU A 174 -1.25 -0.93 14.32
N PHE A 175 -1.91 -0.45 13.26
CA PHE A 175 -2.32 -1.30 12.14
C PHE A 175 -1.12 -1.78 11.31
N ALA A 176 -0.11 -0.93 11.14
CA ALA A 176 1.15 -1.32 10.52
C ALA A 176 1.82 -2.47 11.29
N LYS A 177 1.96 -2.34 12.60
CA LYS A 177 2.47 -3.40 13.48
C LYS A 177 1.65 -4.69 13.37
N LYS A 178 0.32 -4.58 13.30
CA LYS A 178 -0.57 -5.73 13.14
C LYS A 178 -0.39 -6.44 11.79
N ILE A 179 -0.21 -5.71 10.68
CA ILE A 179 0.12 -6.34 9.39
C ILE A 179 1.44 -7.09 9.45
N ILE A 180 2.46 -6.52 10.10
CA ILE A 180 3.76 -7.17 10.27
C ILE A 180 3.60 -8.45 11.07
N GLU A 181 2.89 -8.42 12.20
CA GLU A 181 2.59 -9.58 13.02
C GLU A 181 1.89 -10.70 12.23
N ILE A 182 0.78 -10.38 11.54
CA ILE A 182 0.04 -11.34 10.70
C ILE A 182 0.96 -11.91 9.61
N GLY A 183 1.73 -11.04 8.95
CA GLY A 183 2.66 -11.43 7.90
C GLY A 183 3.74 -12.39 8.37
N ARG A 184 4.35 -12.13 9.53
CA ARG A 184 5.35 -13.03 10.13
C ARG A 184 4.76 -14.37 10.54
N ASP A 185 3.54 -14.38 11.07
CA ASP A 185 2.82 -15.62 11.39
C ASP A 185 2.62 -16.50 10.14
N PHE A 186 2.24 -15.91 9.00
CA PHE A 186 2.11 -16.66 7.74
C PHE A 186 3.45 -17.02 7.10
N GLU A 187 4.47 -16.16 7.16
CA GLU A 187 5.83 -16.49 6.70
C GLU A 187 6.38 -17.73 7.45
N GLY A 188 6.06 -17.88 8.74
CA GLY A 188 6.43 -19.06 9.53
C GLY A 188 5.70 -20.35 9.11
N LYS A 189 4.60 -20.24 8.36
CA LYS A 189 3.75 -21.37 7.94
C LYS A 189 3.95 -21.76 6.47
N THR A 190 4.35 -20.82 5.62
CA THR A 190 4.50 -21.07 4.18
C THR A 190 5.50 -20.12 3.52
N GLY A 191 6.25 -20.62 2.54
CA GLY A 191 7.10 -19.80 1.67
C GLY A 191 6.34 -18.98 0.62
N ARG A 192 4.99 -19.00 0.63
CA ARG A 192 4.14 -18.26 -0.32
C ARG A 192 3.77 -16.85 0.16
N VAL A 193 4.03 -16.50 1.41
CA VAL A 193 3.71 -15.18 1.97
C VAL A 193 5.00 -14.42 2.26
N ALA A 194 5.00 -13.13 2.01
CA ALA A 194 6.02 -12.19 2.47
C ALA A 194 5.33 -10.94 3.04
N VAL A 195 6.00 -10.25 3.96
CA VAL A 195 5.51 -9.00 4.53
C VAL A 195 6.51 -7.87 4.36
N MET A 196 6.02 -6.72 3.92
CA MET A 196 6.76 -5.49 3.74
C MET A 196 6.39 -4.50 4.84
N ASP A 197 7.33 -4.20 5.72
CA ASP A 197 7.21 -3.14 6.73
C ASP A 197 7.40 -1.77 6.08
N PHE A 198 6.41 -1.38 5.28
CA PHE A 198 6.47 -0.13 4.52
C PHE A 198 6.41 1.10 5.44
N TRP A 199 5.79 0.98 6.63
CA TRP A 199 5.84 2.02 7.65
C TRP A 199 7.29 2.40 7.97
N THR A 200 8.10 1.42 8.36
CA THR A 200 9.50 1.65 8.73
C THR A 200 10.32 2.10 7.52
N MET A 201 10.09 1.52 6.34
CA MET A 201 10.81 1.89 5.11
C MET A 201 10.57 3.35 4.74
N VAL A 202 9.33 3.83 4.76
CA VAL A 202 9.01 5.21 4.34
C VAL A 202 9.43 6.23 5.39
N THR A 203 9.31 5.93 6.69
CA THR A 203 9.79 6.85 7.75
C THR A 203 11.31 6.95 7.76
N LYS A 204 12.03 5.83 7.56
CA LYS A 204 13.49 5.85 7.43
C LYS A 204 13.95 6.62 6.20
N ALA A 205 13.36 6.37 5.04
CA ALA A 205 13.70 7.09 3.82
C ALA A 205 13.49 8.61 3.97
N LYS A 206 12.44 9.04 4.68
CA LYS A 206 12.25 10.46 4.98
C LYS A 206 13.27 11.00 5.98
N CYS A 207 13.60 10.25 7.02
CA CYS A 207 14.64 10.62 7.98
C CYS A 207 16.01 10.75 7.31
N GLU A 208 16.36 9.88 6.39
CA GLU A 208 17.57 9.97 5.57
C GLU A 208 17.60 11.25 4.72
N GLU A 209 16.49 11.60 4.06
CA GLU A 209 16.37 12.87 3.33
C GLU A 209 16.59 14.09 4.24
N LEU A 210 16.19 13.98 5.51
CA LEU A 210 16.36 15.02 6.53
C LEU A 210 17.72 14.96 7.25
N ALA A 211 18.63 14.08 6.81
CA ALA A 211 19.92 13.83 7.45
C ALA A 211 19.82 13.46 8.95
N ILE A 212 18.75 12.76 9.33
CA ILE A 212 18.54 12.23 10.68
C ILE A 212 19.29 10.89 10.78
N SER A 213 20.20 10.77 11.76
CA SER A 213 20.96 9.52 11.99
C SER A 213 20.06 8.39 12.49
N GLU A 214 20.52 7.14 12.39
CA GLU A 214 19.78 5.98 12.90
C GLU A 214 19.52 6.11 14.42
N GLU A 215 20.48 6.60 15.21
CA GLU A 215 20.27 6.80 16.66
C GLU A 215 19.22 7.89 16.93
N ALA A 216 19.18 8.92 16.09
CA ALA A 216 18.16 9.96 16.18
C ALA A 216 16.79 9.43 15.76
N TYR A 217 16.72 8.58 14.72
CA TYR A 217 15.51 7.89 14.30
C TYR A 217 14.92 7.07 15.45
N GLN A 218 15.73 6.26 16.13
CA GLN A 218 15.26 5.44 17.26
C GLN A 218 14.68 6.31 18.39
N ARG A 219 15.37 7.39 18.76
CA ARG A 219 14.87 8.34 19.76
C ARG A 219 13.56 9.01 19.36
N LEU A 220 13.37 9.31 18.07
CA LEU A 220 12.12 9.88 17.56
C LEU A 220 10.98 8.84 17.58
N ASP A 221 11.25 7.58 17.21
CA ASP A 221 10.27 6.50 17.21
C ASP A 221 9.78 6.12 18.62
N GLU A 222 10.68 6.15 19.61
CA GLU A 222 10.35 5.97 21.03
C GLU A 222 9.46 7.08 21.59
N ARG A 223 9.58 8.30 21.04
CA ARG A 223 8.85 9.49 21.49
C ARG A 223 7.59 9.79 20.70
N ASP A 224 7.23 8.94 19.74
CA ASP A 224 6.17 9.18 18.74
C ASP A 224 6.38 10.51 17.97
N MET A 225 7.63 10.85 17.65
CA MET A 225 8.04 12.08 16.97
C MET A 225 8.65 11.86 15.57
N LEU A 226 8.47 10.66 15.01
CA LEU A 226 8.82 10.42 13.61
C LEU A 226 8.03 11.35 12.66
N PRO A 227 8.49 11.51 11.40
CA PRO A 227 7.82 12.39 10.46
C PRO A 227 6.32 12.14 10.34
N GLY A 228 5.55 13.23 10.23
CA GLY A 228 4.09 13.20 10.08
C GLY A 228 3.30 12.91 11.36
N SER A 229 3.95 12.77 12.52
CA SER A 229 3.28 12.49 13.80
C SER A 229 2.41 13.63 14.33
N GLY A 230 2.58 14.85 13.82
CA GLY A 230 1.89 16.05 14.33
C GLY A 230 2.36 16.50 15.71
N MET A 231 3.31 15.79 16.34
CA MET A 231 3.86 16.20 17.63
C MET A 231 4.63 17.53 17.49
N PRO A 232 4.66 18.38 18.54
CA PRO A 232 5.43 19.62 18.50
C PRO A 232 6.92 19.35 18.22
N GLY A 233 7.47 19.97 17.18
CA GLY A 233 8.86 19.77 16.73
C GLY A 233 9.10 18.53 15.87
N ALA A 234 8.10 17.68 15.65
CA ALA A 234 8.20 16.59 14.67
C ALA A 234 8.23 17.15 13.25
N LYS A 235 9.04 16.53 12.38
CA LYS A 235 9.15 16.93 10.98
C LYS A 235 7.94 16.45 10.18
N GLU A 236 7.64 17.15 9.10
CA GLU A 236 6.63 16.73 8.12
C GLU A 236 7.29 15.96 6.98
N PHE A 237 6.52 15.13 6.30
CA PHE A 237 6.96 14.50 5.06
C PHE A 237 6.96 15.50 3.89
N GLY A 238 5.89 16.28 3.74
CA GLY A 238 5.71 17.28 2.68
C GLY A 238 5.14 16.71 1.38
N LYS A 239 4.77 17.60 0.45
CA LYS A 239 3.93 17.29 -0.74
C LYS A 239 4.53 16.30 -1.74
N GLU A 240 5.85 16.21 -1.84
CA GLU A 240 6.53 15.23 -2.70
C GLU A 240 6.39 13.79 -2.16
N TRP A 241 6.11 13.65 -0.86
CA TRP A 241 5.91 12.38 -0.17
C TRP A 241 4.42 12.07 0.01
N PHE A 242 3.63 13.06 0.46
CA PHE A 242 2.17 12.94 0.62
C PHE A 242 1.45 14.15 0.03
N VAL A 243 0.62 13.95 -0.99
CA VAL A 243 -0.03 15.06 -1.72
C VAL A 243 -1.08 15.80 -0.89
N ASP A 244 -1.72 15.11 0.03
CA ASP A 244 -2.83 15.61 0.88
C ASP A 244 -2.73 15.10 2.33
N GLY A 245 -1.54 14.65 2.73
CA GLY A 245 -1.28 14.04 4.04
C GLY A 245 -1.67 12.58 4.17
N LEU A 246 -2.31 11.97 3.16
CA LEU A 246 -2.66 10.54 3.14
C LEU A 246 -2.17 9.84 1.87
N HIS A 247 -2.46 10.39 0.70
CA HIS A 247 -2.09 9.79 -0.57
C HIS A 247 -0.66 10.16 -0.94
N PHE A 248 0.05 9.22 -1.54
CA PHE A 248 1.45 9.40 -1.87
C PHE A 248 1.69 10.40 -2.99
N GLY A 249 2.75 11.19 -2.82
CA GLY A 249 3.47 11.83 -3.89
C GLY A 249 4.53 10.90 -4.48
N LYS A 250 5.34 11.45 -5.39
CA LYS A 250 6.35 10.72 -6.15
C LYS A 250 7.33 9.94 -5.26
N LYS A 251 7.87 10.56 -4.22
CA LYS A 251 8.94 9.95 -3.40
C LYS A 251 8.46 8.74 -2.61
N ALA A 252 7.27 8.81 -2.03
CA ALA A 252 6.72 7.68 -1.28
C ALA A 252 6.41 6.48 -2.18
N TYR A 253 5.88 6.71 -3.39
CA TYR A 253 5.69 5.63 -4.36
C TYR A 253 7.00 5.07 -4.91
N GLU A 254 8.04 5.89 -5.08
CA GLU A 254 9.37 5.43 -5.49
C GLU A 254 9.98 4.47 -4.45
N VAL A 255 9.90 4.82 -3.16
CA VAL A 255 10.31 3.91 -2.07
C VAL A 255 9.48 2.63 -2.14
N LEU A 256 8.14 2.73 -2.15
CA LEU A 256 7.29 1.55 -2.16
C LEU A 256 7.56 0.61 -3.34
N GLY A 257 7.72 1.16 -4.54
CA GLY A 257 7.99 0.36 -5.75
C GLY A 257 9.35 -0.30 -5.74
N ARG A 258 10.39 0.39 -5.25
CA ARG A 258 11.74 -0.17 -5.11
C ARG A 258 11.75 -1.30 -4.08
N GLU A 259 11.30 -1.01 -2.86
CA GLU A 259 11.32 -1.99 -1.76
C GLU A 259 10.45 -3.22 -2.08
N LEU A 260 9.32 -3.03 -2.76
CA LEU A 260 8.47 -4.14 -3.21
C LEU A 260 9.20 -5.04 -4.21
N LEU A 261 9.87 -4.47 -5.20
CA LEU A 261 10.60 -5.25 -6.20
C LEU A 261 11.82 -5.95 -5.59
N GLU A 262 12.55 -5.29 -4.69
CA GLU A 262 13.67 -5.88 -3.96
C GLU A 262 13.22 -7.06 -3.09
N LEU A 263 12.15 -6.89 -2.30
CA LEU A 263 11.56 -7.96 -1.51
C LEU A 263 11.10 -9.13 -2.41
N LEU A 264 10.41 -8.82 -3.51
CA LEU A 264 9.88 -9.80 -4.44
C LEU A 264 11.00 -10.68 -5.01
N LEU A 265 12.07 -10.07 -5.52
CA LEU A 265 13.17 -10.79 -6.18
C LEU A 265 14.07 -11.51 -5.17
N ALA A 266 14.21 -10.97 -3.95
CA ALA A 266 14.93 -11.66 -2.88
C ALA A 266 14.18 -12.93 -2.41
N LYS A 267 12.85 -12.87 -2.29
CA LYS A 267 12.03 -14.00 -1.83
C LYS A 267 11.75 -15.02 -2.93
N TRP A 268 11.46 -14.55 -4.13
CA TRP A 268 11.08 -15.40 -5.26
C TRP A 268 11.81 -14.99 -6.54
N PRO A 269 13.11 -15.35 -6.68
CA PRO A 269 13.90 -15.03 -7.87
C PRO A 269 13.28 -15.51 -9.19
N ALA A 270 12.48 -16.58 -9.15
CA ALA A 270 11.73 -17.08 -10.31
C ALA A 270 10.76 -16.04 -10.91
N LEU A 271 10.36 -15.02 -10.14
CA LEU A 271 9.50 -13.93 -10.59
C LEU A 271 10.27 -12.81 -11.31
N GLU A 272 11.57 -12.96 -11.54
CA GLU A 272 12.35 -12.07 -12.41
C GLU A 272 11.79 -12.05 -13.85
N LYS A 273 11.70 -10.86 -14.47
CA LYS A 273 10.98 -10.67 -15.74
C LYS A 273 11.51 -11.53 -16.88
N GLN A 274 12.81 -11.84 -16.89
CA GLN A 274 13.48 -12.61 -17.92
C GLN A 274 12.96 -14.05 -17.99
N ASN A 275 12.38 -14.56 -16.90
CA ASN A 275 11.80 -15.90 -16.83
C ASN A 275 10.43 -16.01 -17.53
N PHE A 276 9.85 -14.89 -17.99
CA PHE A 276 8.58 -14.87 -18.70
C PHE A 276 8.78 -14.52 -20.17
N PRO A 277 8.15 -15.22 -21.11
CA PRO A 277 8.32 -14.97 -22.54
C PRO A 277 7.76 -13.58 -22.92
N LEU A 278 8.52 -12.86 -23.75
CA LEU A 278 8.06 -11.60 -24.33
C LEU A 278 7.02 -11.87 -25.41
N ARG A 279 5.80 -11.34 -25.24
CA ARG A 279 4.72 -11.43 -26.24
C ARG A 279 4.58 -10.11 -26.99
N VAL A 280 5.23 -10.02 -28.14
CA VAL A 280 5.21 -8.84 -29.03
C VAL A 280 3.81 -8.62 -29.59
N GLY A 281 3.28 -7.39 -29.54
CA GLY A 281 1.99 -7.02 -30.13
C GLY A 281 0.80 -6.95 -29.17
N PHE A 282 1.01 -7.21 -27.88
CA PHE A 282 0.14 -6.72 -26.81
C PHE A 282 0.66 -5.36 -26.39
N ALA A 283 -0.17 -4.33 -26.53
CA ALA A 283 0.27 -2.96 -26.29
C ALA A 283 0.76 -2.79 -24.84
N PRO A 284 1.81 -1.99 -24.61
CA PRO A 284 2.22 -1.61 -23.27
C PRO A 284 1.06 -0.96 -22.52
N TYR A 285 1.16 -1.02 -21.19
CA TYR A 285 0.31 -0.56 -20.10
C TYR A 285 -0.39 0.83 -20.21
N ILE A 286 -0.36 1.54 -21.33
CA ILE A 286 -0.62 2.99 -21.37
C ILE A 286 -2.04 3.39 -21.85
N LYS A 287 -2.91 2.51 -22.35
CA LYS A 287 -4.21 2.96 -22.93
C LYS A 287 -5.50 2.65 -22.16
N GLY A 288 -5.45 1.99 -21.00
CA GLY A 288 -6.66 1.54 -20.31
C GLY A 288 -7.22 2.45 -19.20
N VAL A 289 -6.37 3.12 -18.43
CA VAL A 289 -6.80 3.69 -17.13
C VAL A 289 -7.40 5.10 -17.24
N ILE A 290 -7.19 5.82 -18.34
CA ILE A 290 -7.73 7.19 -18.49
C ILE A 290 -9.26 7.19 -18.75
N ASN A 291 -9.83 6.15 -19.34
CA ASN A 291 -11.24 6.16 -19.74
C ASN A 291 -12.24 5.86 -18.61
N THR A 292 -11.82 5.19 -17.52
CA THR A 292 -12.71 4.91 -16.38
C THR A 292 -12.83 6.10 -15.43
N ILE A 293 -11.83 6.98 -15.39
CA ILE A 293 -11.83 8.18 -14.54
C ILE A 293 -12.72 9.29 -15.13
N LEU A 294 -12.82 9.37 -16.47
CA LEU A 294 -13.65 10.37 -17.15
C LEU A 294 -15.15 10.02 -17.17
N SER A 295 -15.51 8.74 -17.07
CA SER A 295 -16.93 8.32 -17.05
C SER A 295 -17.61 8.54 -15.69
N LYS A 296 -16.84 8.52 -14.58
CA LYS A 296 -17.37 8.81 -13.24
C LYS A 296 -17.61 10.31 -12.99
N ARG A 297 -16.88 11.21 -13.67
CA ARG A 297 -17.12 12.67 -13.56
C ARG A 297 -18.33 13.18 -14.33
N LYS A 298 -18.89 12.40 -15.27
CA LYS A 298 -20.10 12.79 -16.04
C LYS A 298 -21.43 12.40 -15.38
N LYS A 299 -21.42 11.79 -14.19
CA LYS A 299 -22.65 11.40 -13.45
C LYS A 299 -22.95 12.30 -12.23
N GLN A 300 -22.27 13.43 -12.09
CA GLN A 300 -22.48 14.40 -11.00
C GLN A 300 -22.71 15.84 -11.52
N THR A 301 -23.30 15.98 -12.71
CA THR A 301 -23.87 17.23 -13.20
C THR A 301 -25.30 17.01 -13.61
#